data_AF-A0A7C3TUN0-F1
#
_entry.id   AF-A0A7C3TUN0-F1
#
_cell.length_a   1.000
_cell.length_b   1.000
_cell.length_c   1.000
_cell.angle_alpha   90.00
_cell.angle_beta   90.00
_cell.angle_gamma   90.00
#
_symmetry.space_group_name_H-M   'P 1'
#
loop_
_entity.id
_entity.type
_entity.pdbx_description
1 polymer ?
#
loop_
_entity_poly.entity_id
_entity_poly.type
_entity_poly.pdbx_seq_one_letter_code
_entity_poly.pdbx_strand_id
1 'polypeptide(L)'
;MKKEILRLIDANINRITEGLRVVEEVLRFVYKEDKIYKILRSIRHKIVKLFIEFYPQSVLQRASSIDPGRTAEEKSYKDIRQLIVSNFHRVTESFRVLEEIAKLVNTKKISEVKKLRYKVYDIEKYVVEKILWQK
;
A
#
# COMPACT_ATOMS: atom_id res chain seq x y z
N MET A 1 13.43 17.22 9.42
CA MET A 1 12.93 15.89 9.83
C MET A 1 14.08 14.90 9.78
N LYS A 2 14.19 13.93 10.70
CA LYS A 2 15.27 12.92 10.64
C LYS A 2 15.21 12.12 9.34
N LYS A 3 16.37 11.82 8.75
CA LYS A 3 16.51 11.11 7.47
C LYS A 3 15.78 9.77 7.47
N GLU A 4 15.86 9.06 8.58
CA GLU A 4 15.28 7.73 8.77
C GLU A 4 13.75 7.77 8.70
N ILE A 5 13.14 8.83 9.26
CA ILE A 5 11.68 9.02 9.23
C ILE A 5 11.21 9.28 7.79
N LEU A 6 11.94 10.11 7.04
CA LEU A 6 11.64 10.38 5.63
C LEU A 6 11.74 9.11 4.78
N ARG A 7 12.74 8.25 5.03
CA ARG A 7 12.86 6.94 4.36
C ARG A 7 11.70 6.01 4.71
N LEU A 8 11.25 6.00 5.97
CA LEU A 8 10.09 5.20 6.39
C LEU A 8 8.80 5.67 5.70
N ILE A 9 8.60 6.99 5.58
CA ILE A 9 7.46 7.55 4.85
C ILE A 9 7.51 7.12 3.39
N ASP A 10 8.64 7.33 2.71
CA ASP A 10 8.83 6.99 1.30
C ASP A 10 8.57 5.50 1.02
N ALA A 11 9.25 4.62 1.78
CA ALA A 11 9.18 3.18 1.58
C ALA A 11 7.76 2.63 1.80
N ASN A 12 7.03 3.11 2.81
CA ASN A 12 5.69 2.61 3.08
C ASN A 12 4.64 3.19 2.14
N ILE A 13 4.79 4.45 1.67
CA ILE A 13 3.95 4.97 0.59
C ILE A 13 4.18 4.15 -0.68
N ASN A 14 5.43 3.90 -1.06
CA ASN A 14 5.76 3.09 -2.24
C ASN A 14 5.11 1.69 -2.14
N ARG A 15 5.29 0.96 -1.04
CA ARG A 15 4.68 -0.36 -0.81
C ARG A 15 3.15 -0.35 -0.89
N ILE A 16 2.49 0.66 -0.32
CA ILE A 16 1.04 0.83 -0.45
C ILE A 16 0.67 1.01 -1.92
N THR A 17 1.34 1.93 -2.61
CA THR A 17 0.98 2.26 -3.99
C THR A 17 1.21 1.10 -4.95
N GLU A 18 2.33 0.40 -4.84
CA GLU A 18 2.64 -0.77 -5.67
C GLU A 18 1.70 -1.93 -5.36
N GLY A 19 1.48 -2.24 -4.07
CA GLY A 19 0.58 -3.33 -3.69
C GLY A 19 -0.85 -3.11 -4.16
N LEU A 20 -1.36 -1.89 -3.99
CA LEU A 20 -2.68 -1.52 -4.52
C LEU A 20 -2.72 -1.54 -6.04
N ARG A 21 -1.64 -1.16 -6.73
CA ARG A 21 -1.57 -1.17 -8.20
C ARG A 21 -1.64 -2.59 -8.75
N VAL A 22 -0.93 -3.55 -8.13
CA VAL A 22 -1.01 -4.97 -8.54
C VAL A 22 -2.44 -5.47 -8.42
N VAL A 23 -3.08 -5.29 -7.26
CA VAL A 23 -4.46 -5.74 -7.05
C VAL A 23 -5.44 -5.03 -7.99
N GLU A 24 -5.25 -3.72 -8.23
CA GLU A 24 -6.05 -2.94 -9.18
C GLU A 24 -6.07 -3.59 -10.58
N GLU A 25 -4.90 -3.92 -11.12
CA GLU A 25 -4.79 -4.47 -12.47
C GLU A 25 -5.32 -5.90 -12.55
N VAL A 26 -5.09 -6.73 -11.52
CA VAL A 26 -5.67 -8.08 -11.46
C VAL A 26 -7.19 -8.02 -11.43
N LEU A 27 -7.78 -7.18 -10.57
CA LEU A 27 -9.22 -7.02 -10.51
C LEU A 27 -9.80 -6.46 -11.82
N ARG A 28 -9.07 -5.56 -12.49
CA ARG A 28 -9.49 -4.98 -13.77
C ARG A 28 -9.48 -6.00 -14.91
N PHE A 29 -8.39 -6.73 -15.09
CA PHE A 29 -8.18 -7.53 -16.29
C PHE A 29 -8.59 -9.00 -16.12
N VAL A 30 -8.40 -9.57 -14.94
CA VAL A 30 -8.72 -10.99 -14.68
C VAL A 30 -10.16 -11.13 -14.23
N TYR A 31 -10.57 -10.34 -13.24
CA TYR A 31 -11.90 -10.47 -12.63
C TYR A 31 -12.94 -9.50 -13.18
N LYS A 32 -12.54 -8.51 -13.99
CA LYS A 32 -13.43 -7.48 -14.57
C LYS A 32 -14.28 -6.72 -13.53
N GLU A 33 -13.72 -6.54 -12.33
CA GLU A 33 -14.39 -5.91 -11.19
C GLU A 33 -14.23 -4.39 -11.18
N ASP A 34 -15.00 -3.73 -12.05
CA ASP A 34 -14.87 -2.29 -12.34
C ASP A 34 -15.00 -1.37 -11.12
N LYS A 35 -15.88 -1.72 -10.19
CA LYS A 35 -16.16 -0.88 -9.02
C LYS A 35 -14.98 -0.90 -8.05
N ILE A 36 -14.42 -2.09 -7.80
CA ILE A 36 -13.43 -2.27 -6.74
C ILE A 36 -12.07 -1.70 -7.12
N TYR A 37 -11.58 -1.95 -8.35
CA TYR A 37 -10.27 -1.41 -8.74
C TYR A 37 -10.27 0.12 -8.76
N LYS A 38 -11.39 0.77 -9.12
CA LYS A 38 -11.51 2.25 -9.07
C LYS A 38 -11.41 2.78 -7.64
N ILE A 39 -11.97 2.06 -6.66
CA ILE A 39 -11.83 2.41 -5.25
C ILE A 39 -10.37 2.28 -4.80
N LEU A 40 -9.69 1.18 -5.16
CA LEU A 40 -8.27 0.99 -4.84
C LEU A 40 -7.39 2.09 -5.46
N ARG A 41 -7.65 2.46 -6.72
CA ARG A 41 -7.00 3.60 -7.39
C ARG A 41 -7.19 4.90 -6.61
N SER A 42 -8.41 5.17 -6.13
CA SER A 42 -8.70 6.35 -5.32
C SER A 42 -7.91 6.34 -4.01
N ILE A 43 -7.83 5.21 -3.31
CA ILE A 43 -7.03 5.06 -2.08
C ILE A 43 -5.56 5.34 -2.38
N ARG A 44 -5.01 4.78 -3.46
CA ARG A 44 -3.63 4.99 -3.92
C ARG A 44 -3.32 6.47 -4.18
N HIS A 45 -4.22 7.20 -4.83
CA HIS A 45 -4.02 8.63 -5.06
C HIS A 45 -4.15 9.46 -3.77
N LYS A 46 -5.09 9.09 -2.89
CA LYS A 46 -5.29 9.79 -1.60
C LYS A 46 -4.08 9.68 -0.69
N ILE A 47 -3.48 8.50 -0.57
CA ILE A 47 -2.32 8.33 0.32
C ILE A 47 -1.10 9.12 -0.17
N VAL A 48 -0.86 9.17 -1.48
CA VAL A 48 0.22 10.00 -2.07
C VAL A 48 -0.05 11.48 -1.79
N LYS A 49 -1.28 11.94 -2.03
CA LYS A 49 -1.67 13.34 -1.77
C LYS A 49 -1.54 13.71 -0.30
N LEU A 50 -1.83 12.78 0.62
CA LEU A 50 -1.78 13.02 2.06
C LEU A 50 -0.36 13.27 2.59
N PHE A 51 0.68 12.81 1.88
CA PHE A 51 2.08 12.92 2.27
C PHE A 51 2.94 13.66 1.21
N ILE A 52 2.30 14.36 0.27
CA ILE A 52 2.98 14.98 -0.87
C ILE A 52 4.02 16.02 -0.44
N GLU A 53 3.82 16.68 0.70
CA GLU A 53 4.75 17.67 1.23
C GLU A 53 6.11 17.06 1.61
N PHE A 54 6.17 15.75 1.86
CA PHE A 54 7.40 15.06 2.19
C PHE A 54 8.14 14.55 0.95
N TYR A 55 7.50 14.55 -0.23
CA TYR A 55 8.00 13.86 -1.42
C TYR A 55 9.42 14.29 -1.86
N PRO A 56 9.74 15.59 -2.04
CA PRO A 56 11.09 15.96 -2.47
C PRO A 56 12.16 15.53 -1.48
N GLN A 57 11.89 15.73 -0.18
CA GLN A 57 12.84 15.38 0.87
C GLN A 57 12.98 13.86 1.01
N SER A 58 11.89 13.10 0.88
CA SER A 58 11.88 11.66 1.04
C SER A 58 12.58 10.94 -0.10
N VAL A 59 12.41 11.42 -1.34
CA VAL A 59 13.11 10.91 -2.52
C VAL A 59 14.62 11.12 -2.40
N LEU A 60 15.06 12.29 -1.93
CA LEU A 60 16.49 12.58 -1.73
C LEU A 60 17.16 11.70 -0.66
N GLN A 61 16.38 11.04 0.20
CA GLN A 61 16.92 10.11 1.20
C GLN A 61 16.97 8.65 0.75
N ARG A 62 16.51 8.34 -0.47
CA ARG A 62 16.57 6.98 -1.01
C ARG A 62 18.02 6.53 -1.12
N ALA A 63 18.26 5.29 -0.72
CA ALA A 63 19.58 4.66 -0.78
C ALA A 63 19.48 3.27 -1.42
N SER A 64 18.78 3.20 -2.57
CA SER A 64 18.43 1.93 -3.24
C SER A 64 19.64 1.11 -3.69
N SER A 65 20.84 1.67 -3.76
CA SER A 65 22.08 0.95 -4.04
C SER A 65 22.55 0.07 -2.87
N ILE A 66 22.23 0.47 -1.63
CA ILE A 66 22.65 -0.20 -0.40
C ILE A 66 21.45 -0.74 0.39
N ASP A 67 20.25 -0.68 -0.17
CA ASP A 67 19.05 -1.17 0.49
C ASP A 67 19.05 -2.70 0.49
N PRO A 68 18.93 -3.38 1.65
CA PRO A 68 18.87 -4.84 1.70
C PRO A 68 17.73 -5.44 0.86
N GLY A 69 16.67 -4.67 0.61
CA GLY A 69 15.57 -5.05 -0.28
C GLY A 69 16.00 -5.26 -1.73
N ARG A 70 17.15 -4.72 -2.16
CA ARG A 70 17.69 -4.89 -3.51
C ARG A 70 18.13 -6.34 -3.78
N THR A 71 18.63 -7.02 -2.75
CA THR A 71 19.09 -8.41 -2.82
C THR A 71 18.10 -9.37 -2.16
N ALA A 72 16.92 -8.88 -1.78
CA ALA A 72 15.89 -9.73 -1.22
C ALA A 72 15.37 -10.69 -2.31
N GLU A 73 15.18 -11.95 -1.93
CA GLU A 73 14.62 -12.95 -2.83
C GLU A 73 13.22 -12.54 -3.28
N GLU A 74 12.97 -12.66 -4.58
CA GLU A 74 11.64 -12.45 -5.12
C GLU A 74 10.71 -13.58 -4.68
N LYS A 75 9.57 -13.21 -4.08
CA LYS A 75 8.54 -14.20 -3.73
C LYS A 75 7.84 -14.67 -5.00
N SER A 76 7.96 -15.96 -5.29
CA SER A 76 7.10 -16.61 -6.28
C SER A 76 5.68 -16.79 -5.72
N TYR A 77 4.67 -16.54 -6.56
CA TYR A 77 3.28 -16.80 -6.23
C TYR A 77 2.81 -18.07 -6.94
N LYS A 78 2.09 -18.94 -6.22
CA LYS A 78 1.52 -20.18 -6.76
C LYS A 78 0.39 -19.89 -7.75
N ASP A 79 -0.42 -18.87 -7.45
CA ASP A 79 -1.56 -18.46 -8.26
C ASP A 79 -1.93 -16.98 -8.05
N ILE A 80 -2.92 -16.51 -8.81
CA ILE A 80 -3.46 -15.14 -8.75
C ILE A 80 -4.09 -14.84 -7.38
N ARG A 81 -4.66 -15.85 -6.70
CA ARG A 81 -5.30 -15.66 -5.38
C ARG A 81 -4.24 -15.31 -4.34
N GLN A 82 -3.14 -16.06 -4.31
CA GLN A 82 -2.01 -15.81 -3.42
C GLN A 82 -1.35 -14.45 -3.71
N LEU A 83 -1.23 -14.08 -5.00
CA LEU A 83 -0.74 -12.76 -5.41
C LEU A 83 -1.59 -11.63 -4.81
N ILE A 84 -2.92 -11.72 -4.91
CA ILE A 84 -3.84 -10.72 -4.36
C ILE A 84 -3.69 -10.62 -2.83
N VAL A 85 -3.80 -11.75 -2.12
CA VAL A 85 -3.76 -11.79 -0.65
C VAL A 85 -2.44 -11.23 -0.13
N SER A 86 -1.31 -11.64 -0.73
CA SER A 86 0.01 -11.16 -0.32
C SER A 86 0.17 -9.64 -0.52
N ASN A 87 -0.43 -9.07 -1.56
CA ASN A 87 -0.40 -7.63 -1.79
C ASN A 87 -1.31 -6.86 -0.82
N PHE A 88 -2.49 -7.39 -0.46
CA PHE A 88 -3.31 -6.77 0.60
C PHE A 88 -2.60 -6.77 1.96
N HIS A 89 -1.96 -7.88 2.35
CA HIS A 89 -1.18 -7.94 3.59
C HIS A 89 -0.07 -6.87 3.60
N ARG A 90 0.73 -6.80 2.54
CA ARG A 90 1.79 -5.78 2.41
C ARG A 90 1.25 -4.35 2.49
N VAL A 91 0.11 -4.09 1.87
CA VAL A 91 -0.54 -2.77 1.90
C VAL A 91 -1.00 -2.42 3.31
N THR A 92 -1.67 -3.34 4.00
CA THR A 92 -2.24 -3.09 5.34
C THR A 92 -1.16 -2.92 6.40
N GLU A 93 -0.08 -3.70 6.33
CA GLU A 93 1.13 -3.52 7.15
C GLU A 93 1.74 -2.14 6.93
N SER A 94 1.90 -1.73 5.67
CA SER A 94 2.48 -0.43 5.33
C SER A 94 1.60 0.75 5.80
N PHE A 95 0.28 0.62 5.70
CA PHE A 95 -0.65 1.59 6.30
C PHE A 95 -0.49 1.66 7.82
N ARG A 96 -0.32 0.51 8.49
CA ARG A 96 -0.12 0.46 9.95
C ARG A 96 1.16 1.19 10.35
N VAL A 97 2.24 1.01 9.59
CA VAL A 97 3.50 1.74 9.81
C VAL A 97 3.30 3.25 9.62
N LEU A 98 2.66 3.69 8.54
CA LEU A 98 2.39 5.13 8.33
C LEU A 98 1.51 5.74 9.42
N GLU A 99 0.56 4.98 9.97
CA GLU A 99 -0.30 5.43 11.08
C GLU A 99 0.52 5.71 12.34
N GLU A 100 1.49 4.84 12.66
CA GLU A 100 2.40 5.02 13.79
C GLU A 100 3.41 6.15 13.54
N ILE A 101 3.97 6.24 12.33
CA ILE A 101 4.89 7.33 11.95
C ILE A 101 4.18 8.69 11.96
N ALA A 102 2.90 8.74 11.59
CA ALA A 102 2.10 9.96 11.65
C ALA A 102 2.03 10.56 13.07
N LYS A 103 2.11 9.74 14.13
CA LYS A 103 2.19 10.23 15.52
C LYS A 103 3.44 11.05 15.80
N LEU A 104 4.53 10.78 15.09
CA LEU A 104 5.80 11.49 15.24
C LEU A 104 5.90 12.73 14.35
N VAL A 105 5.25 12.72 13.18
CA VAL A 105 5.42 13.80 12.18
C VAL A 105 4.25 14.78 12.10
N ASN A 106 3.02 14.28 12.17
CA ASN A 106 1.81 15.11 12.09
C ASN A 106 0.58 14.28 12.50
N THR A 107 0.13 14.47 13.73
CA THR A 107 -1.01 13.74 14.31
C THR A 107 -2.31 13.96 13.53
N LYS A 108 -2.45 15.07 12.79
CA LYS A 108 -3.63 15.34 11.95
C LYS A 108 -3.82 14.33 10.82
N LYS A 109 -2.76 13.60 10.43
CA LYS A 109 -2.83 12.56 9.38
C LYS A 109 -3.34 11.21 9.89
N ILE A 110 -3.27 10.95 11.19
CA ILE A 110 -3.57 9.63 11.78
C ILE A 110 -4.98 9.18 11.41
N SER A 111 -5.97 10.05 11.56
CA SER A 111 -7.38 9.73 11.31
C SER A 111 -7.61 9.31 9.86
N GLU A 112 -7.02 10.01 8.89
CA GLU A 112 -7.18 9.69 7.48
C GLU A 112 -6.41 8.42 7.09
N VAL A 113 -5.18 8.22 7.59
CA VAL A 113 -4.42 6.97 7.37
C VAL A 113 -5.17 5.77 7.93
N LYS A 114 -5.70 5.89 9.15
CA LYS A 114 -6.54 4.85 9.78
C LYS A 114 -7.78 4.58 8.93
N LYS A 115 -8.50 5.61 8.51
CA LYS A 115 -9.70 5.47 7.66
C LYS A 115 -9.39 4.74 6.34
N LEU A 116 -8.28 5.08 5.68
CA LEU A 116 -7.85 4.39 4.46
C LEU A 116 -7.50 2.91 4.74
N ARG A 117 -6.80 2.62 5.84
CA ARG A 117 -6.47 1.25 6.25
C ARG A 117 -7.70 0.38 6.45
N TYR A 118 -8.68 0.87 7.21
CA TYR A 118 -9.93 0.13 7.45
C TYR A 118 -10.72 -0.07 6.16
N LYS A 119 -10.73 0.94 5.27
CA LYS A 119 -11.35 0.79 3.95
C LYS A 119 -10.67 -0.30 3.11
N VAL A 120 -9.35 -0.48 3.23
CA VAL A 120 -8.65 -1.59 2.58
C VAL A 120 -9.07 -2.94 3.18
N TYR A 121 -9.28 -3.05 4.49
CA TYR A 121 -9.81 -4.29 5.10
C TYR A 121 -11.20 -4.64 4.58
N ASP A 122 -12.09 -3.66 4.46
CA ASP A 122 -13.44 -3.90 3.93
C ASP A 122 -13.38 -4.42 2.48
N ILE A 123 -12.48 -3.86 1.67
CA ILE A 123 -12.28 -4.27 0.27
C ILE A 123 -11.63 -5.66 0.21
N GLU A 124 -10.61 -5.93 1.02
CA GLU A 124 -9.96 -7.23 1.11
C GLU A 124 -10.99 -8.31 1.46
N LYS A 125 -11.82 -8.08 2.48
CA LYS A 125 -12.92 -8.97 2.85
C LYS A 125 -13.86 -9.21 1.67
N TYR A 126 -14.31 -8.15 1.00
CA TYR A 126 -15.18 -8.25 -0.17
C TYR A 126 -14.54 -9.10 -1.29
N VAL A 127 -13.28 -8.84 -1.62
CA VAL A 127 -12.54 -9.56 -2.65
C VAL A 127 -12.39 -11.04 -2.27
N VAL A 128 -12.06 -11.35 -1.02
CA VAL A 128 -11.98 -12.73 -0.55
C VAL A 128 -13.34 -13.42 -0.70
N GLU A 129 -14.40 -12.85 -0.13
CA GLU A 129 -15.74 -13.45 -0.13
C GLU A 129 -16.34 -13.63 -1.52
N LYS A 130 -16.18 -12.62 -2.38
CA LYS A 130 -16.87 -12.58 -3.67
C LYS A 130 -16.04 -13.05 -4.84
N ILE A 131 -14.73 -13.15 -4.72
CA ILE A 131 -13.85 -13.44 -5.85
C ILE A 131 -12.97 -14.66 -5.56
N LEU A 132 -12.36 -14.74 -4.38
CA LEU A 132 -11.38 -15.78 -4.08
C LEU A 132 -12.00 -17.05 -3.47
N TRP A 133 -13.12 -16.91 -2.76
CA TRP A 133 -13.84 -17.99 -2.04
C TRP A 133 -15.21 -18.32 -2.64
N GLN A 134 -15.38 -18.18 -3.95
CA GLN A 134 -16.52 -18.80 -4.62
C GLN A 134 -16.33 -20.34 -4.57
N LYS A 135 -17.16 -21.02 -3.76
CA LYS A 135 -17.34 -22.47 -3.81
C LYS A 135 -18.20 -22.84 -5.01
#